data_AF-A0AAV9Q193-F1
#
_entry.id   AF-A0AAV9Q193-F1
#
_cell.length_a   1.000
_cell.length_b   1.000
_cell.length_c   1.000
_cell.angle_alpha   90.00
_cell.angle_beta   90.00
_cell.angle_gamma   90.00
#
_symmetry.space_group_name_H-M   'P 1'
#
loop_
_entity.id
_entity.type
_entity.pdbx_description
1 polymer ?
#
loop_
_entity_poly.entity_id
_entity_poly.type
_entity_poly.pdbx_seq_one_letter_code
_entity_poly.pdbx_strand_id
1 'polypeptide(L)'
;MGSIRRSKTKRRTRDLDQVRADLKSPKHLAQHKAAKPSEDLPGLGAFYCTECAKYFSDSHNLNEHRRGKNHKRRVRMLKEEAHTQKMAEAAVGLGTDNRRHQDRRDEQNNGMMEDV
;
A
#
# COMPACT_ATOMS: atom_id res chain seq x y z
N MET A 1 25.70 16.36 5.54
CA MET A 1 24.22 16.21 5.41
C MET A 1 23.60 16.16 6.79
N GLY A 2 22.83 17.18 7.21
CA GLY A 2 22.12 17.13 8.51
C GLY A 2 21.02 16.08 8.52
N SER A 3 20.71 15.49 9.68
CA SER A 3 19.66 14.48 9.79
C SER A 3 18.28 15.08 9.43
N ILE A 4 17.69 14.62 8.32
CA ILE A 4 16.35 15.06 7.92
C ILE A 4 15.36 14.43 8.92
N ARG A 5 14.85 15.21 9.87
CA ARG A 5 14.01 14.72 10.97
C ARG A 5 12.79 13.89 10.53
N ARG A 6 12.29 14.10 9.30
CA ARG A 6 11.14 13.41 8.70
C ARG A 6 11.42 11.96 8.27
N SER A 7 12.68 11.59 8.03
CA SER A 7 13.04 10.22 7.63
C SER A 7 13.21 9.27 8.81
N LYS A 8 13.17 9.78 10.05
CA LYS A 8 13.30 8.97 11.27
C LYS A 8 12.09 8.04 11.43
N THR A 9 12.34 6.82 11.90
CA THR A 9 11.33 5.76 12.10
C THR A 9 10.12 6.22 12.92
N LYS A 10 10.35 6.96 14.01
CA LYS A 10 9.27 7.50 14.88
C LYS A 10 8.28 8.46 14.20
N ARG A 11 8.59 8.97 13.01
CA ARG A 11 7.74 9.89 12.23
C ARG A 11 7.49 9.37 10.81
N ARG A 12 7.70 8.07 10.60
CA ARG A 12 7.55 7.46 9.27
C ARG A 12 6.08 7.47 8.87
N THR A 13 5.83 8.01 7.68
CA THR A 13 4.51 7.96 7.05
C THR A 13 4.33 6.65 6.30
N ARG A 14 3.09 6.32 5.98
CA ARG A 14 2.76 5.14 5.18
C ARG A 14 3.42 5.18 3.80
N ASP A 15 4.02 4.05 3.42
CA ASP A 15 4.74 3.91 2.16
C ASP A 15 3.79 3.70 0.96
N LEU A 16 4.30 3.90 -0.26
CA LEU A 16 3.48 3.90 -1.49
C LEU A 16 2.93 2.51 -1.84
N ASP A 17 3.71 1.47 -1.59
CA ASP A 17 3.36 0.06 -1.75
C ASP A 17 2.23 -0.36 -0.79
N GLN A 18 2.31 0.06 0.48
CA GLN A 18 1.27 -0.19 1.47
C GLN A 18 -0.05 0.49 1.11
N VAL A 19 0.01 1.74 0.64
CA VAL A 19 -1.17 2.48 0.16
C VAL A 19 -1.76 1.79 -1.07
N ARG A 20 -0.94 1.26 -1.98
CA ARG A 20 -1.45 0.44 -3.09
C ARG A 20 -2.17 -0.82 -2.62
N ALA A 21 -1.64 -1.51 -1.61
CA ALA A 21 -2.30 -2.68 -1.04
C ALA A 21 -3.67 -2.33 -0.42
N ASP A 22 -3.78 -1.15 0.22
CA ASP A 22 -5.07 -0.62 0.70
C ASP A 22 -6.06 -0.37 -0.43
N LEU A 23 -5.59 0.20 -1.55
CA LEU A 23 -6.44 0.49 -2.71
C LEU A 23 -6.89 -0.79 -3.43
N LYS A 24 -6.03 -1.82 -3.45
CA LYS A 24 -6.35 -3.13 -4.06
C LYS A 24 -7.32 -3.95 -3.21
N SER A 25 -7.21 -3.88 -1.88
CA SER A 25 -7.97 -4.75 -0.98
C SER A 25 -8.66 -3.96 0.14
N PRO A 26 -10.00 -3.98 0.21
CA PRO A 26 -10.74 -3.26 1.24
C PRO A 26 -10.45 -3.80 2.64
N LYS A 27 -10.09 -5.09 2.75
CA LYS A 27 -9.69 -5.73 4.01
C LYS A 27 -8.44 -5.07 4.61
N HIS A 28 -7.42 -4.79 3.81
CA HIS A 28 -6.18 -4.18 4.28
C HIS A 28 -6.40 -2.73 4.76
N LEU A 29 -7.24 -1.99 4.03
CA LEU A 29 -7.68 -0.66 4.43
C LEU A 29 -8.44 -0.69 5.77
N ALA A 30 -9.38 -1.62 5.93
CA ALA A 30 -10.15 -1.77 7.17
C ALA A 30 -9.25 -2.12 8.37
N GLN A 31 -8.31 -3.06 8.19
CA GLN A 31 -7.33 -3.42 9.22
C GLN A 31 -6.48 -2.21 9.65
N HIS A 32 -6.01 -1.40 8.71
CA HIS A 32 -5.26 -0.20 9.06
C HIS A 32 -6.10 0.84 9.79
N LYS A 33 -7.36 1.04 9.39
CA LYS A 33 -8.25 1.97 10.10
C LYS A 33 -8.55 1.48 11.51
N ALA A 34 -8.74 0.18 11.69
CA ALA A 34 -8.99 -0.44 13.00
C ALA A 34 -7.77 -0.44 13.93
N ALA A 35 -6.55 -0.40 13.38
CA ALA A 35 -5.32 -0.36 14.17
C ALA A 35 -5.14 0.93 15.00
N LYS A 36 -5.96 1.96 14.76
CA LYS A 36 -5.93 3.22 15.49
C LYS A 36 -7.28 3.44 16.15
N PRO A 37 -7.33 3.74 17.46
CA PRO A 37 -8.58 4.07 18.12
C PRO A 37 -9.15 5.37 17.53
N SER A 38 -10.47 5.43 17.36
CA SER A 38 -11.15 6.59 16.77
C SER A 38 -10.96 7.87 17.59
N GLU A 39 -10.86 7.75 18.91
CA GLU A 39 -10.76 8.86 19.86
C GLU A 39 -9.45 9.68 19.69
N ASP A 40 -8.36 9.01 19.32
CA ASP A 40 -7.06 9.66 19.11
C ASP A 40 -6.93 10.31 17.72
N LEU A 41 -7.90 10.06 16.83
CA LEU A 41 -7.86 10.51 15.45
C LEU A 41 -8.60 11.85 15.27
N PRO A 42 -8.07 12.75 14.42
CA PRO A 42 -8.81 13.95 14.01
C PRO A 42 -10.18 13.59 13.44
N GLY A 43 -11.22 14.31 13.85
CA GLY A 43 -12.59 14.10 13.37
C GLY A 43 -13.13 12.69 13.67
N LEU A 44 -12.69 12.07 14.77
CA LEU A 44 -13.03 10.69 15.17
C LEU A 44 -12.74 9.65 14.07
N GLY A 45 -11.78 9.95 13.20
CA GLY A 45 -11.42 9.09 12.07
C GLY A 45 -12.38 9.12 10.88
N ALA A 46 -13.42 9.97 10.90
CA ALA A 46 -14.43 10.03 9.84
C ALA A 46 -13.86 10.51 8.51
N PHE A 47 -13.01 11.56 8.52
CA PHE A 47 -12.49 12.18 7.31
C PHE A 47 -11.09 11.69 6.98
N TYR A 48 -11.01 10.63 6.17
CA TYR A 48 -9.74 9.98 5.81
C TYR A 48 -9.45 10.03 4.30
N CYS A 49 -8.23 10.45 3.95
CA CYS A 49 -7.70 10.32 2.60
C CYS A 49 -6.84 9.05 2.50
N THR A 50 -7.27 8.10 1.67
CA THR A 50 -6.61 6.80 1.47
C THR A 50 -5.23 6.97 0.81
N GLU A 51 -5.15 7.75 -0.25
CA GLU A 51 -3.95 7.94 -1.07
C GLU A 51 -2.78 8.61 -0.31
N CYS A 52 -3.13 9.56 0.56
CA CYS A 52 -2.17 10.28 1.40
C CYS A 52 -2.04 9.68 2.80
N ALA A 53 -2.83 8.66 3.13
CA ALA A 53 -2.93 8.04 4.45
C ALA A 53 -3.04 9.06 5.61
N LYS A 54 -3.88 10.09 5.44
CA LYS A 54 -4.01 11.21 6.38
C LYS A 54 -5.47 11.40 6.83
N TYR A 55 -5.64 11.66 8.11
CA TYR A 55 -6.91 12.02 8.73
C TYR A 55 -7.05 13.54 8.83
N PHE A 56 -8.28 14.02 8.70
CA PHE A 56 -8.67 15.42 8.75
C PHE A 56 -9.76 15.62 9.80
N SER A 57 -9.86 16.84 10.31
CA SER A 57 -10.88 17.21 11.30
C SER A 57 -12.27 17.35 10.71
N ASP A 58 -12.37 17.79 9.44
CA ASP A 58 -13.64 18.12 8.78
C ASP A 58 -13.63 17.72 7.29
N SER A 59 -14.83 17.58 6.73
CA SER A 59 -15.13 17.33 5.33
C SER A 59 -14.58 18.41 4.39
N HIS A 60 -14.65 19.68 4.79
CA HIS A 60 -14.13 20.79 4.00
C HIS A 60 -12.62 20.66 3.78
N ASN A 61 -11.87 20.41 4.86
CA ASN A 61 -10.42 20.21 4.83
C ASN A 61 -10.01 19.01 3.95
N LEU A 62 -10.79 17.93 3.98
CA LEU A 62 -10.55 16.77 3.12
C LEU A 62 -10.75 17.12 1.63
N ASN A 63 -11.77 17.91 1.31
CA ASN A 63 -12.05 18.36 -0.05
C ASN A 63 -10.99 19.32 -0.59
N GLU A 64 -10.55 20.28 0.22
CA GLU A 64 -9.44 21.17 -0.13
C GLU A 64 -8.14 20.40 -0.33
N HIS A 65 -7.84 19.45 0.56
CA HIS A 65 -6.68 18.57 0.44
C HIS A 65 -6.66 17.85 -0.92
N ARG A 66 -7.80 17.28 -1.34
CA ARG A 66 -7.95 16.59 -2.63
C ARG A 66 -7.70 17.50 -3.83
N ARG A 67 -8.07 18.78 -3.74
CA ARG A 67 -7.83 19.77 -4.81
C ARG A 67 -6.36 20.23 -4.88
N GLY A 68 -5.62 20.11 -3.78
CA GLY A 68 -4.24 20.56 -3.63
C GLY A 68 -3.20 19.82 -4.49
N LYS A 69 -2.06 20.49 -4.74
CA LYS A 69 -0.96 19.97 -5.57
C LYS A 69 -0.30 18.72 -4.97
N ASN A 70 -0.15 18.66 -3.65
CA ASN A 70 0.48 17.52 -2.97
C ASN A 70 -0.30 16.23 -3.16
N HIS A 71 -1.62 16.30 -3.04
CA HIS A 71 -2.50 15.15 -3.28
C HIS A 71 -2.42 14.71 -4.74
N LYS A 72 -2.59 15.64 -5.69
CA LYS A 72 -2.45 15.35 -7.12
C LYS A 72 -1.10 14.72 -7.48
N ARG A 73 -0.01 15.14 -6.83
CA ARG A 73 1.32 14.53 -6.99
C ARG A 73 1.34 13.10 -6.44
N ARG A 74 0.72 12.85 -5.28
CA ARG A 74 0.61 11.51 -4.69
C ARG A 74 -0.21 10.56 -5.57
N VAL A 75 -1.35 11.02 -6.10
CA VAL A 75 -2.16 10.27 -7.08
C VAL A 75 -1.30 9.84 -8.25
N ARG A 76 -0.50 10.75 -8.82
CA ARG A 76 0.38 10.45 -9.96
C ARG A 76 1.41 9.37 -9.61
N MET A 77 2.08 9.47 -8.46
CA MET A 77 2.99 8.40 -7.98
C MET A 77 2.27 7.05 -7.80
N LEU A 78 1.01 7.09 -7.33
CA LEU A 78 0.17 5.90 -7.15
C LEU A 78 -0.36 5.30 -8.46
N LYS A 79 -0.09 5.91 -9.62
CA LYS A 79 -0.33 5.28 -10.94
C LYS A 79 0.80 4.35 -11.37
N GLU A 80 2.06 4.70 -11.09
CA GLU A 80 3.26 3.96 -11.52
C GLU A 80 3.63 2.81 -10.59
N GLU A 81 3.67 1.56 -11.04
CA GLU A 81 3.89 0.38 -10.18
C GLU A 81 4.89 0.56 -9.03
N ALA A 82 4.52 0.05 -7.84
CA ALA A 82 5.33 0.29 -6.65
C ALA A 82 6.62 -0.51 -6.80
N HIS A 83 7.74 0.13 -6.54
CA HIS A 83 9.00 -0.57 -6.44
C HIS A 83 8.89 -1.65 -5.35
N THR A 84 9.17 -2.89 -5.73
CA THR A 84 9.17 -4.05 -4.81
C THR A 84 10.56 -4.65 -4.71
N GLN A 85 10.81 -5.37 -3.62
CA GLN A 85 12.08 -6.07 -3.43
C GLN A 85 12.41 -7.01 -4.60
N LYS A 86 11.41 -7.72 -5.13
CA LYS A 86 11.55 -8.59 -6.30
C LYS A 86 12.04 -7.84 -7.55
N MET A 87 11.60 -6.60 -7.76
CA MET A 87 12.08 -5.78 -8.88
C MET A 87 13.54 -5.38 -8.69
N ALA A 88 13.95 -5.08 -7.45
CA ALA A 88 15.35 -4.76 -7.13
C ALA A 88 16.26 -5.97 -7.37
N GLU A 89 15.85 -7.14 -6.92
CA GLU A 89 16.58 -8.40 -7.11
C GLU A 89 16.70 -8.72 -8.60
N ALA A 90 15.60 -8.64 -9.35
CA ALA A 90 15.59 -8.87 -10.79
C ALA A 90 16.53 -7.91 -11.55
N ALA A 91 16.61 -6.65 -11.12
CA ALA A 91 17.54 -5.67 -11.70
C ALA A 91 19.02 -6.03 -11.48
N VAL A 92 19.35 -6.76 -10.42
CA VAL A 92 20.69 -7.27 -10.13
C VAL A 92 20.90 -8.68 -10.72
N GLY A 93 19.91 -9.24 -11.42
CA GLY A 93 19.95 -10.59 -11.99
C GLY A 93 19.66 -11.70 -10.98
N LEU A 94 19.18 -11.35 -9.79
CA LEU A 94 18.68 -12.30 -8.79
C LEU A 94 17.19 -12.53 -9.03
N GLY A 95 16.82 -13.74 -9.46
CA GLY A 95 15.42 -14.12 -9.66
C GLY A 95 15.20 -15.56 -9.25
N THR A 96 14.11 -15.81 -8.52
CA THR A 96 13.64 -17.18 -8.28
C THR A 96 12.92 -17.65 -9.55
N ASP A 97 13.50 -18.60 -10.29
CA ASP A 97 12.81 -19.27 -11.39
C ASP A 97 11.72 -20.19 -10.82
N ASN A 98 10.54 -19.60 -10.59
CA ASN A 98 9.39 -20.32 -10.03
C ASN A 98 8.73 -21.26 -11.05
N ARG A 99 9.21 -21.30 -12.31
CA ARG A 99 8.64 -22.18 -13.35
C ARG A 99 8.62 -23.64 -12.91
N ARG A 100 9.74 -24.17 -12.43
CA ARG A 100 9.83 -25.57 -11.94
C ARG A 100 8.91 -25.92 -10.76
N HIS A 101 8.42 -24.92 -10.02
CA HIS A 101 7.46 -25.16 -8.93
C HIS A 101 6.02 -24.98 -9.41
N GLN A 102 5.75 -24.08 -10.34
CA GLN A 102 4.43 -23.96 -10.96
C GLN A 102 4.11 -25.19 -11.80
N ASP A 103 5.03 -25.64 -12.65
CA ASP A 103 4.87 -26.84 -13.47
C ASP A 103 4.52 -28.07 -12.60
N ARG A 104 5.22 -28.26 -11.47
CA ARG A 104 4.92 -29.35 -10.51
C ARG A 104 3.61 -29.19 -9.73
N ARG A 105 3.13 -27.96 -9.51
CA ARG A 105 1.84 -27.72 -8.85
C ARG A 105 0.68 -27.93 -9.81
N ASP A 106 0.85 -27.50 -11.06
CA ASP A 106 -0.15 -27.64 -12.10
C ASP A 106 -0.33 -29.12 -12.49
N GLU A 107 0.76 -29.91 -12.52
CA GLU A 107 0.70 -31.39 -12.65
C GLU A 107 -0.11 -32.05 -11.53
N GLN A 108 0.09 -31.64 -10.26
CA GLN A 108 -0.65 -32.20 -9.13
C GLN A 108 -2.13 -31.82 -9.11
N ASN A 109 -2.47 -30.60 -9.52
CA ASN A 109 -3.86 -30.14 -9.62
C ASN A 109 -4.62 -30.81 -10.77
N ASN A 110 -3.96 -31.04 -11.91
CA ASN A 110 -4.59 -31.75 -13.03
C ASN A 110 -4.81 -33.24 -12.70
N GLY A 111 -3.87 -33.90 -12.02
CA GLY A 111 -4.04 -35.28 -11.58
C GLY A 111 -5.18 -35.49 -10.58
N MET A 112 -5.45 -34.52 -9.70
CA MET A 112 -6.59 -34.60 -8.76
C MET A 112 -7.97 -34.39 -9.40
N MET A 113 -8.04 -33.89 -10.65
CA MET A 113 -9.31 -33.66 -11.36
C MET A 113 -9.71 -34.82 -12.29
N GLU A 114 -8.80 -35.78 -12.54
CA GLU A 114 -9.08 -36.99 -13.33
C GLU A 114 -9.66 -38.15 -12.48
N ASP A 115 -9.61 -38.07 -11.15
CA ASP A 115 -10.06 -39.11 -10.21
C ASP A 115 -11.47 -38.85 -9.59
N VAL A 116 -12.34 -38.05 -10.24
CA VAL A 116 -13.75 -37.82 -9.84
C VAL A 116 -14.73 -38.29 -10.91
#